data_AF-A0A9X0TFQ0-F1
#
_entry.id   AF-A0A9X0TFQ0-F1
#
_cell.length_a   1.000
_cell.length_b   1.000
_cell.length_c   1.000
_cell.angle_alpha   90.00
_cell.angle_beta   90.00
_cell.angle_gamma   90.00
#
_symmetry.space_group_name_H-M   'P 1'
#
loop_
_entity.id
_entity.type
_entity.pdbx_description
1 polymer ?
#
loop_
_entity_poly.entity_id
_entity_poly.type
_entity_poly.pdbx_seq_one_letter_code
_entity_poly.pdbx_strand_id
1 'polypeptide(L)'
;MPAPTSPPAAPGAFAALRRRYARLSPDMRRRLPALALTLAIEVLLVLMLLSLGSAKREIAEMRDTLVAFTSPEAQDEPDEAPSPEPARPQPPAASSAAAPRERQAAPSPAAPQPAAPPTILRNDFSLESVPRTSQSPAAEAPQAYGPAFTPAPGDTPQIAGSGPNGEPLYAARWYRRPYDDELAGYLSTAQGPGWGLIDCRTAPDFRVEDCVVVGESPRGSGLGKAVQAAA
;
A
#
# COMPACT_ATOMS: atom_id res chain seq x y z
N MET A 1 20.79 -86.00 9.16
CA MET A 1 20.72 -84.92 8.16
C MET A 1 20.48 -83.61 8.91
N PRO A 2 21.42 -82.65 8.90
CA PRO A 2 21.18 -81.33 9.50
C PRO A 2 20.31 -80.47 8.57
N ALA A 3 19.35 -79.76 9.16
CA ALA A 3 18.42 -78.87 8.47
C ALA A 3 19.13 -77.63 7.90
N PRO A 4 18.66 -77.06 6.77
CA PRO A 4 19.24 -75.86 6.20
C PRO A 4 18.92 -74.65 7.09
N THR A 5 19.96 -74.01 7.62
CA THR A 5 19.87 -72.71 8.29
C THR A 5 19.67 -71.62 7.24
N SER A 6 18.51 -70.96 7.26
CA SER A 6 18.24 -69.77 6.45
C SER A 6 19.15 -68.59 6.85
N PRO A 7 19.61 -67.77 5.89
CA PRO A 7 20.41 -66.58 6.20
C PRO A 7 19.56 -65.47 6.84
N PRO A 8 20.14 -64.61 7.71
CA PRO A 8 19.40 -63.52 8.32
C PRO A 8 18.99 -62.46 7.27
N ALA A 9 17.72 -62.07 7.31
CA ALA A 9 17.16 -61.01 6.47
C ALA A 9 17.94 -59.69 6.66
N ALA A 10 18.34 -59.07 5.56
CA ALA A 10 19.01 -57.77 5.57
C ALA A 10 18.12 -56.72 6.27
N PRO A 11 18.67 -55.89 7.18
CA PRO A 11 17.88 -54.87 7.85
C PRO A 11 17.36 -53.87 6.80
N GLY A 12 16.04 -53.74 6.69
CA GLY A 12 15.41 -52.78 5.79
C GLY A 12 15.92 -51.35 6.02
N ALA A 13 15.93 -50.53 4.97
CA ALA A 13 16.47 -49.17 5.01
C ALA A 13 15.95 -48.34 6.20
N PHE A 14 14.69 -48.54 6.59
CA PHE A 14 14.08 -47.92 7.77
C PHE A 14 14.71 -48.33 9.10
N ALA A 15 15.14 -49.59 9.25
CA ALA A 15 15.83 -50.07 10.45
C ALA A 15 17.25 -49.49 10.55
N ALA A 16 17.94 -49.34 9.41
CA ALA A 16 19.23 -48.65 9.35
C ALA A 16 19.09 -47.16 9.69
N LEU A 17 18.04 -46.50 9.19
CA LEU A 17 17.74 -45.09 9.49
C LEU A 17 17.44 -44.88 10.97
N ARG A 18 16.63 -45.76 11.58
CA ARG A 18 16.31 -45.73 13.03
C ARG A 18 17.56 -45.90 13.89
N ARG A 19 18.47 -46.81 13.52
CA ARG A 19 19.75 -46.97 14.25
C ARG A 19 20.64 -45.74 14.14
N ARG A 20 20.66 -45.07 12.97
CA ARG A 20 21.37 -43.80 12.80
C ARG A 20 20.71 -42.69 13.63
N TYR A 21 19.38 -42.61 13.64
CA TYR A 21 18.61 -41.67 14.48
C TYR A 21 18.90 -41.85 15.98
N ALA A 22 19.03 -43.10 16.43
CA ALA A 22 19.39 -43.46 17.80
C ALA A 22 20.85 -43.14 18.17
N ARG A 23 21.73 -42.82 17.21
CA ARG A 23 23.12 -42.39 17.46
C ARG A 23 23.32 -40.87 17.53
N LEU A 24 22.34 -40.05 17.14
CA LEU A 24 22.45 -38.59 17.26
C LEU A 24 22.37 -38.13 18.72
N SER A 25 22.80 -36.91 19.02
CA SER A 25 22.61 -36.33 20.36
C SER A 25 21.11 -36.13 20.68
N PRO A 26 20.70 -36.18 21.95
CA PRO A 26 19.30 -36.01 22.36
C PRO A 26 18.71 -34.67 21.89
N ASP A 27 19.49 -33.59 21.88
CA ASP A 27 19.05 -32.28 21.38
C ASP A 27 18.73 -32.29 19.87
N MET A 28 19.55 -32.99 19.08
CA MET A 28 19.37 -33.06 17.63
C MET A 28 18.17 -33.95 17.27
N ARG A 29 17.89 -35.01 18.06
CA ARG A 29 16.66 -35.80 17.95
C ARG A 29 15.40 -34.98 18.21
N ARG A 30 15.46 -33.94 19.05
CA ARG A 30 14.28 -33.10 19.30
C ARG A 30 13.98 -32.15 18.13
N ARG A 31 15.01 -31.73 17.38
CA ARG A 31 14.90 -30.76 16.28
C ARG A 31 14.71 -31.39 14.90
N LEU A 32 15.19 -32.62 14.70
CA LEU A 32 15.07 -33.38 13.45
C LEU A 32 13.64 -33.54 12.91
N PRO A 33 12.57 -33.82 13.70
CA PRO A 33 11.24 -33.99 13.11
C PRO A 33 10.69 -32.68 12.54
N ALA A 34 10.94 -31.54 13.20
CA ALA A 34 10.55 -30.23 12.70
C ALA A 34 11.30 -29.90 11.40
N LEU A 35 12.61 -30.11 11.38
CA LEU A 35 13.43 -29.89 10.18
C LEU A 35 13.02 -30.81 9.01
N ALA A 36 12.75 -32.09 9.28
CA ALA A 36 12.29 -33.04 8.28
C ALA A 36 10.91 -32.67 7.74
N LEU A 37 10.00 -32.18 8.60
CA LEU A 37 8.67 -31.72 8.19
C LEU A 37 8.78 -30.48 7.28
N THR A 38 9.58 -29.48 7.66
CA THR A 38 9.80 -28.29 6.82
C THR A 38 10.39 -28.68 5.46
N LEU A 39 11.39 -29.55 5.44
CA LEU A 39 12.03 -29.99 4.20
C LEU A 39 11.06 -30.81 3.33
N ALA A 40 10.19 -31.63 3.94
CA ALA A 40 9.15 -32.36 3.22
C ALA A 40 8.12 -31.42 2.58
N ILE A 41 7.70 -30.36 3.29
CA ILE A 41 6.77 -29.35 2.77
C ILE A 41 7.40 -28.62 1.58
N GLU A 42 8.65 -28.19 1.70
CA GLU A 42 9.36 -27.49 0.63
C GLU A 42 9.47 -28.35 -0.63
N VAL A 43 9.87 -29.62 -0.48
CA VAL A 43 9.95 -30.58 -1.58
C VAL A 43 8.58 -30.81 -2.22
N LEU A 44 7.51 -30.88 -1.42
CA LEU A 44 6.15 -31.05 -1.92
C LEU A 44 5.70 -29.82 -2.72
N LEU A 45 6.00 -28.60 -2.28
CA LEU A 45 5.72 -27.38 -3.02
C LEU A 45 6.46 -27.34 -4.36
N VAL A 46 7.75 -27.69 -4.37
CA VAL A 46 8.54 -27.78 -5.61
C VAL A 46 7.94 -28.81 -6.57
N LEU A 47 7.54 -29.99 -6.08
CA LEU A 47 6.92 -31.03 -6.91
C LEU A 47 5.56 -30.59 -7.46
N MET A 48 4.75 -29.89 -6.67
CA MET A 48 3.47 -29.32 -7.11
C MET A 48 3.71 -28.32 -8.25
N LEU A 49 4.65 -27.38 -8.08
CA LEU A 49 4.99 -26.40 -9.12
C LEU A 49 5.51 -27.07 -10.41
N LEU A 50 6.35 -28.10 -10.28
CA LEU A 50 6.83 -28.86 -11.44
C LEU A 50 5.70 -29.58 -12.18
N SER A 51 4.74 -30.16 -11.45
CA SER A 51 3.57 -30.83 -12.00
C SER A 51 2.63 -29.87 -12.76
N LEU A 52 2.42 -28.66 -12.23
CA LEU A 52 1.68 -27.62 -12.95
C LEU A 52 2.43 -27.16 -14.21
N GLY A 53 3.75 -27.02 -14.13
CA GLY A 53 4.60 -26.69 -15.27
C GLY A 53 4.55 -27.73 -16.39
N SER A 54 4.57 -29.03 -16.04
CA SER A 54 4.47 -30.11 -17.02
C SER A 54 3.10 -30.16 -17.69
N ALA A 55 2.00 -30.01 -16.92
CA ALA A 55 0.65 -29.98 -17.47
C ALA A 55 0.44 -28.80 -18.44
N LYS A 56 0.99 -27.62 -18.14
CA LYS A 56 0.92 -26.45 -19.03
C LYS A 56 1.68 -26.68 -20.34
N ARG A 57 2.81 -27.40 -20.29
CA ARG A 57 3.61 -27.73 -21.48
C ARG A 57 2.86 -28.69 -22.41
N GLU A 58 2.20 -29.71 -21.86
CA GLU A 58 1.37 -30.65 -22.61
C GLU A 58 0.18 -29.94 -23.29
N ILE A 59 -0.50 -29.02 -22.58
CA ILE A 59 -1.59 -28.22 -23.15
C ILE A 59 -1.10 -27.29 -24.28
N ALA A 60 0.09 -26.69 -24.15
CA ALA A 60 0.66 -25.85 -25.19
C ALA A 60 1.03 -26.67 -26.44
N GLU A 61 1.64 -27.83 -26.26
CA GLU A 61 2.00 -28.75 -27.35
C GLU A 61 0.75 -29.28 -28.08
N MET A 62 -0.32 -29.60 -27.35
CA MET A 62 -1.62 -29.93 -27.93
C MET A 62 -2.25 -28.76 -28.70
N ARG A 63 -2.10 -27.52 -28.23
CA ARG A 63 -2.60 -26.33 -28.95
C ARG A 63 -1.82 -26.06 -30.24
N ASP A 64 -0.49 -26.17 -30.21
CA ASP A 64 0.34 -25.94 -31.39
C ASP A 64 0.08 -26.98 -32.49
N THR A 65 -0.25 -28.22 -32.10
CA THR A 65 -0.66 -29.27 -33.04
C THR A 65 -2.07 -29.08 -33.63
N LEU A 66 -2.94 -28.31 -32.97
CA LEU A 66 -4.31 -28.01 -33.43
C LEU A 66 -4.42 -26.70 -34.23
N VAL A 67 -3.43 -25.80 -34.18
CA VAL A 67 -3.43 -24.50 -34.88
C VAL A 67 -2.63 -24.52 -36.20
N ALA A 68 -2.14 -25.67 -36.63
CA ALA A 68 -1.40 -25.82 -37.90
C ALA A 68 -2.26 -25.72 -39.18
N PHE A 69 -3.50 -25.24 -39.09
CA PHE A 69 -4.32 -24.93 -40.25
C PHE A 69 -4.96 -23.55 -40.12
N THR A 70 -4.77 -22.74 -41.16
CA THR A 70 -5.40 -21.44 -41.50
C THR A 70 -4.75 -20.14 -41.00
N SER A 71 -3.95 -19.55 -41.88
CA SER A 71 -4.02 -18.13 -42.31
C SER A 71 -3.25 -18.02 -43.66
N PRO A 72 -3.71 -17.26 -44.69
CA PRO A 72 -3.80 -15.79 -44.59
C PRO A 72 -4.99 -15.10 -45.30
N GLU A 73 -5.38 -13.94 -44.75
CA GLU A 73 -5.57 -12.62 -45.38
C GLU A 73 -6.45 -12.43 -46.64
N ALA A 74 -7.47 -11.56 -46.54
CA ALA A 74 -8.01 -10.62 -47.54
C ALA A 74 -9.32 -10.02 -46.97
N GLN A 75 -9.37 -8.79 -46.45
CA GLN A 75 -9.47 -7.51 -47.18
C GLN A 75 -10.35 -7.60 -48.43
N ASP A 76 -11.59 -7.10 -48.33
CA ASP A 76 -12.32 -6.42 -49.42
C ASP A 76 -13.62 -5.81 -48.86
N GLU A 77 -13.60 -4.49 -48.63
CA GLU A 77 -14.73 -3.62 -48.96
C GLU A 77 -14.53 -3.21 -50.43
N PRO A 78 -15.60 -2.99 -51.23
CA PRO A 78 -15.95 -1.59 -51.49
C PRO A 78 -17.41 -1.25 -51.87
N ASP A 79 -17.79 -0.06 -51.42
CA ASP A 79 -18.37 1.08 -52.17
C ASP A 79 -19.86 1.22 -52.58
N GLU A 80 -20.23 2.51 -52.53
CA GLU A 80 -21.27 3.27 -53.24
C GLU A 80 -22.72 3.21 -52.69
N ALA A 81 -23.44 4.31 -52.41
CA ALA A 81 -23.34 5.68 -52.90
C ALA A 81 -23.98 6.71 -51.92
N PRO A 82 -23.53 7.99 -51.93
CA PRO A 82 -24.11 9.08 -51.14
C PRO A 82 -25.23 9.81 -51.91
N SER A 83 -26.19 10.41 -51.21
CA SER A 83 -27.10 11.39 -51.79
C SER A 83 -27.38 12.54 -50.81
N PRO A 84 -27.47 13.80 -51.28
CA PRO A 84 -26.99 14.96 -50.55
C PRO A 84 -28.09 15.76 -49.84
N GLU A 85 -27.72 16.37 -48.71
CA GLU A 85 -28.43 17.50 -48.12
C GLU A 85 -27.76 18.80 -48.58
N PRO A 86 -28.54 19.79 -49.03
CA PRO A 86 -28.23 21.14 -48.55
C PRO A 86 -29.47 22.04 -48.43
N ALA A 87 -29.72 22.56 -47.22
CA ALA A 87 -30.32 23.89 -47.07
C ALA A 87 -30.01 24.53 -45.70
N ARG A 88 -29.05 25.43 -45.69
CA ARG A 88 -28.92 26.57 -44.75
C ARG A 88 -28.28 27.71 -45.54
N PRO A 89 -28.35 29.00 -45.12
CA PRO A 89 -29.04 29.61 -43.97
C PRO A 89 -29.78 30.93 -44.32
N GLN A 90 -30.54 31.50 -43.38
CA GLN A 90 -30.80 32.96 -43.34
C GLN A 90 -31.25 33.45 -41.94
N PRO A 91 -30.48 34.33 -41.29
CA PRO A 91 -30.96 35.34 -40.35
C PRO A 91 -30.85 36.74 -41.00
N PRO A 92 -31.79 37.69 -40.77
CA PRO A 92 -31.66 38.54 -39.57
C PRO A 92 -32.97 39.17 -39.05
N ALA A 93 -33.04 39.43 -37.75
CA ALA A 93 -33.65 40.64 -37.21
C ALA A 93 -33.08 40.92 -35.81
N ALA A 94 -32.32 42.00 -35.73
CA ALA A 94 -31.87 42.59 -34.48
C ALA A 94 -33.03 43.35 -33.80
N SER A 95 -33.07 43.29 -32.47
CA SER A 95 -33.19 44.46 -31.57
C SER A 95 -33.97 44.10 -30.30
N SER A 96 -33.25 43.97 -29.19
CA SER A 96 -33.50 44.87 -28.06
C SER A 96 -32.26 44.92 -27.19
N ALA A 97 -31.57 46.05 -27.27
CA ALA A 97 -30.53 46.43 -26.34
C ALA A 97 -31.10 46.70 -24.94
N ALA A 98 -30.27 46.41 -23.94
CA ALA A 98 -30.08 47.13 -22.69
C ALA A 98 -31.29 47.38 -21.77
N ALA A 99 -31.28 46.70 -20.62
CA ALA A 99 -31.38 47.38 -19.33
C ALA A 99 -30.62 46.59 -18.25
N PRO A 100 -29.50 47.11 -17.73
CA PRO A 100 -28.91 46.63 -16.49
C PRO A 100 -29.82 47.03 -15.33
N ARG A 101 -30.51 46.07 -14.71
CA ARG A 101 -31.17 46.29 -13.42
C ARG A 101 -30.33 45.68 -12.31
N GLU A 102 -29.60 46.59 -11.69
CA GLU A 102 -29.46 46.73 -10.24
C GLU A 102 -28.78 45.57 -9.52
N ARG A 103 -27.44 45.70 -9.49
CA ARG A 103 -26.58 45.07 -8.51
C ARG A 103 -27.07 45.52 -7.13
N GLN A 104 -27.86 44.68 -6.49
CA GLN A 104 -28.29 44.88 -5.10
C GLN A 104 -27.02 45.03 -4.26
N ALA A 105 -26.88 46.18 -3.62
CA ALA A 105 -25.76 46.44 -2.73
C ALA A 105 -25.80 45.40 -1.61
N ALA A 106 -24.86 44.46 -1.64
CA ALA A 106 -24.54 43.66 -0.46
C ALA A 106 -24.17 44.65 0.66
N PRO A 107 -24.61 44.42 1.92
CA PRO A 107 -24.11 45.22 3.03
C PRO A 107 -22.59 45.12 3.05
N SER A 108 -21.92 46.28 3.02
CA SER A 108 -20.47 46.36 3.14
C SER A 108 -20.03 45.56 4.36
N PRO A 109 -19.08 44.61 4.24
CA PRO A 109 -18.42 44.06 5.40
C PRO A 109 -17.86 45.22 6.22
N ALA A 110 -18.11 45.21 7.52
CA ALA A 110 -17.44 46.13 8.43
C ALA A 110 -15.93 45.99 8.23
N ALA A 111 -15.23 47.12 8.13
CA ALA A 111 -13.77 47.12 8.07
C ALA A 111 -13.21 46.30 9.25
N PRO A 112 -12.19 45.45 9.03
CA PRO A 112 -11.55 44.76 10.13
C PRO A 112 -11.00 45.80 11.10
N GLN A 113 -11.50 45.80 12.34
CA GLN A 113 -10.87 46.56 13.41
C GLN A 113 -9.43 46.03 13.56
N PRO A 114 -8.42 46.91 13.74
CA PRO A 114 -7.08 46.46 14.07
C PRO A 114 -7.16 45.60 15.33
N ALA A 115 -6.83 44.32 15.21
CA ALA A 115 -6.62 43.48 16.37
C ALA A 115 -5.53 44.15 17.21
N ALA A 116 -5.82 44.40 18.49
CA ALA A 116 -4.81 44.83 19.43
C ALA A 116 -3.63 43.86 19.38
N PRO A 117 -2.38 44.34 19.45
CA PRO A 117 -1.23 43.45 19.50
C PRO A 117 -1.42 42.48 20.68
N PRO A 118 -1.13 41.18 20.51
CA PRO A 118 -1.19 40.27 21.64
C PRO A 118 -0.26 40.80 22.73
N THR A 119 -0.76 40.88 23.97
CA THR A 119 0.09 41.12 25.13
C THR A 119 1.15 40.04 25.14
N ILE A 120 2.39 40.41 24.82
CA ILE A 120 3.55 39.53 25.01
C ILE A 120 3.62 39.30 26.52
N LEU A 121 3.14 38.14 26.97
CA LEU A 121 3.46 37.67 28.30
C LEU A 121 4.96 37.42 28.30
N ARG A 122 5.73 38.33 28.89
CA ARG A 122 7.14 38.09 29.18
C ARG A 122 7.16 36.93 30.15
N ASN A 123 7.45 35.75 29.63
CA ASN A 123 7.68 34.59 30.43
C ASN A 123 9.16 34.68 30.82
N ASP A 124 9.42 35.04 32.08
CA ASP A 124 10.76 35.17 32.66
C ASP A 124 11.34 33.77 32.96
N PHE A 125 11.22 32.86 31.99
CA PHE A 125 11.65 31.48 32.12
C PHE A 125 13.17 31.41 32.03
N SER A 126 13.82 31.54 33.18
CA SER A 126 15.23 31.15 33.36
C SER A 126 15.34 29.63 33.20
N LEU A 127 16.10 29.18 32.21
CA LEU A 127 16.47 27.77 32.04
C LEU A 127 17.37 27.25 33.18
N GLU A 128 17.86 28.15 34.03
CA GLU A 128 18.74 27.85 35.17
C GLU A 128 18.02 27.24 36.38
N SER A 129 16.68 27.25 36.43
CA SER A 129 15.89 26.76 37.57
C SER A 129 14.86 25.69 37.21
N VAL A 130 15.01 25.03 36.06
CA VAL A 130 14.24 23.80 35.77
C VAL A 130 14.74 22.71 36.74
N PRO A 131 13.91 22.15 37.63
CA PRO A 131 14.30 20.95 38.35
C PRO A 131 14.62 19.91 37.28
N ARG A 132 15.87 19.43 37.25
CA ARG A 132 16.28 18.33 36.38
C ARG A 132 15.26 17.23 36.61
N THR A 133 14.31 17.09 35.69
CA THR A 133 13.39 15.97 35.66
C THR A 133 14.30 14.76 35.65
N SER A 134 14.34 14.07 36.78
CA SER A 134 14.83 12.71 36.87
C SER A 134 14.22 11.99 35.69
N GLN A 135 15.09 11.51 34.80
CA GLN A 135 14.73 10.69 33.66
C GLN A 135 13.61 9.76 34.12
N SER A 136 12.39 9.96 33.61
CA SER A 136 11.35 8.96 33.79
C SER A 136 11.99 7.64 33.34
N PRO A 137 11.87 6.54 34.11
CA PRO A 137 12.32 5.25 33.65
C PRO A 137 11.78 5.09 32.23
N ALA A 138 12.68 4.81 31.28
CA ALA A 138 12.27 4.51 29.92
C ALA A 138 11.08 3.55 30.03
N ALA A 139 9.92 3.97 29.53
CA ALA A 139 8.76 3.09 29.47
C ALA A 139 9.27 1.82 28.79
N GLU A 140 9.19 0.71 29.52
CA GLU A 140 9.72 -0.59 29.09
C GLU A 140 9.19 -0.82 27.67
N ALA A 141 10.10 -0.87 26.70
CA ALA A 141 9.71 -1.10 25.31
C ALA A 141 8.83 -2.35 25.30
N PRO A 142 7.63 -2.30 24.69
CA PRO A 142 6.74 -3.44 24.66
C PRO A 142 7.54 -4.65 24.19
N GLN A 143 7.57 -5.72 24.99
CA GLN A 143 8.34 -6.90 24.67
C GLN A 143 7.86 -7.39 23.30
N ALA A 144 8.72 -7.20 22.29
CA ALA A 144 8.42 -7.60 20.93
C ALA A 144 8.38 -9.13 20.90
N TYR A 145 7.17 -9.68 21.01
CA TYR A 145 6.95 -11.11 20.80
C TYR A 145 6.98 -11.37 19.30
N GLY A 146 8.09 -11.92 18.82
CA GLY A 146 8.30 -12.27 17.42
C GLY A 146 9.77 -12.23 17.03
N PRO A 147 10.14 -12.73 15.84
CA PRO A 147 11.47 -12.50 15.30
C PRO A 147 11.72 -10.99 15.17
N ALA A 148 12.95 -10.55 15.41
CA ALA A 148 13.32 -9.15 15.22
C ALA A 148 12.95 -8.69 13.80
N PHE A 149 12.23 -7.57 13.69
CA PHE A 149 11.89 -6.99 12.40
C PHE A 149 13.19 -6.67 11.64
N THR A 150 13.38 -7.32 10.49
CA THR A 150 14.50 -7.07 9.58
C THR A 150 13.91 -6.45 8.32
N PRO A 151 14.03 -5.13 8.11
CA PRO A 151 13.49 -4.49 6.92
C PRO A 151 14.19 -5.04 5.67
N ALA A 152 13.41 -5.33 4.64
CA ALA A 152 13.94 -5.70 3.34
C ALA A 152 14.52 -4.46 2.63
N PRO A 153 15.50 -4.63 1.74
CA PRO A 153 15.97 -3.53 0.88
C PRO A 153 14.80 -2.95 0.07
N GLY A 154 14.46 -1.69 0.32
CA GLY A 154 13.35 -0.99 -0.34
C GLY A 154 12.12 -0.77 0.53
N ASP A 155 12.08 -1.31 1.75
CA ASP A 155 11.06 -1.00 2.74
C ASP A 155 11.17 0.46 3.20
N THR A 156 10.01 1.09 3.42
CA THR A 156 9.96 2.44 3.98
C THR A 156 10.40 2.42 5.44
N PRO A 157 11.22 3.40 5.89
CA PRO A 157 11.69 3.44 7.27
C PRO A 157 10.52 3.65 8.24
N GLN A 158 10.60 3.03 9.40
CA GLN A 158 9.74 3.33 10.53
C GLN A 158 10.05 4.76 11.01
N ILE A 159 9.01 5.53 11.33
CA ILE A 159 9.13 6.87 11.89
C ILE A 159 8.72 6.89 13.36
N ALA A 160 9.17 7.91 14.09
CA ALA A 160 8.79 8.10 15.47
C ALA A 160 7.28 8.35 15.58
N GLY A 161 6.65 7.71 16.57
CA GLY A 161 5.22 7.75 16.81
C GLY A 161 4.60 6.36 16.86
N SER A 162 3.31 6.31 17.20
CA SER A 162 2.50 5.11 17.06
C SER A 162 1.14 5.47 16.51
N GLY A 163 0.56 4.56 15.73
CA GLY A 163 -0.80 4.70 15.22
C GLY A 163 -1.84 4.68 16.35
N PRO A 164 -3.13 4.89 16.04
CA PRO A 164 -4.18 5.05 17.03
C PRO A 164 -4.32 3.88 18.02
N ASN A 165 -3.90 2.66 17.65
CA ASN A 165 -3.94 1.48 18.53
C ASN A 165 -2.53 0.97 18.91
N GLY A 166 -1.49 1.80 18.75
CA GLY A 166 -0.12 1.44 19.10
C GLY A 166 0.69 0.76 17.98
N GLU A 167 0.17 0.74 16.76
CA GLU A 167 0.87 0.19 15.60
C GLU A 167 2.12 1.02 15.24
N PRO A 168 3.19 0.39 14.69
CA PRO A 168 4.34 1.12 14.19
C PRO A 168 3.96 2.00 12.98
N LEU A 169 4.41 3.25 13.01
CA LEU A 169 4.24 4.21 11.92
C LEU A 169 5.39 4.12 10.92
N TYR A 170 5.09 4.17 9.62
CA TYR A 170 6.09 4.15 8.55
C TYR A 170 5.97 5.41 7.70
N ALA A 171 7.11 5.92 7.21
CA ALA A 171 7.12 7.03 6.25
C ALA A 171 6.59 6.55 4.89
N ALA A 172 5.27 6.53 4.74
CA ALA A 172 4.62 6.08 3.52
C ALA A 172 5.12 6.89 2.30
N ARG A 173 5.39 6.18 1.22
CA ARG A 173 5.68 6.77 -0.09
C ARG A 173 4.47 6.63 -1.00
N TRP A 174 4.25 7.63 -1.84
CA TRP A 174 3.22 7.55 -2.88
C TRP A 174 3.49 6.39 -3.82
N TYR A 175 2.49 5.53 -4.04
CA TYR A 175 2.52 4.57 -5.14
C TYR A 175 2.45 5.31 -6.48
N ARG A 176 1.48 6.21 -6.60
CA ARG A 176 1.40 7.25 -7.63
C ARG A 176 1.15 8.57 -6.92
N ARG A 177 1.97 9.59 -7.20
CA ARG A 177 1.71 10.93 -6.70
C ARG A 177 0.48 11.50 -7.43
N PRO A 178 -0.52 12.05 -6.72
CA PRO A 178 -1.64 12.73 -7.35
C PRO A 178 -1.15 13.95 -8.15
N TYR A 179 -1.83 14.27 -9.23
CA TYR A 179 -1.57 15.49 -9.97
C TYR A 179 -2.17 16.72 -9.27
N ASP A 180 -1.67 17.91 -9.60
CA ASP A 180 -2.09 19.15 -8.94
C ASP A 180 -3.58 19.46 -9.20
N ASP A 181 -4.10 19.08 -10.36
CA ASP A 181 -5.52 19.21 -10.73
C ASP A 181 -6.41 18.20 -9.98
N GLU A 182 -5.92 16.98 -9.74
CA GLU A 182 -6.59 15.97 -8.90
C GLU A 182 -6.71 16.46 -7.44
N LEU A 183 -5.71 17.21 -6.95
CA LEU A 183 -5.66 17.76 -5.59
C LEU A 183 -6.38 19.11 -5.43
N ALA A 184 -6.57 19.86 -6.52
CA ALA A 184 -7.06 21.24 -6.48
C ALA A 184 -8.42 21.38 -5.75
N GLY A 185 -9.33 20.42 -5.96
CA GLY A 185 -10.64 20.42 -5.31
C GLY A 185 -10.59 20.22 -3.79
N TYR A 186 -9.64 19.43 -3.29
CA TYR A 186 -9.45 19.24 -1.85
C TYR A 186 -8.78 20.45 -1.22
N LEU A 187 -7.74 20.96 -1.89
CA LEU A 187 -6.95 22.10 -1.42
C LEU A 187 -7.70 23.43 -1.49
N SER A 188 -8.79 23.55 -2.24
CA SER A 188 -9.58 24.79 -2.33
C SER A 188 -10.20 25.21 -1.00
N THR A 189 -10.31 24.29 -0.03
CA THR A 189 -10.80 24.56 1.33
C THR A 189 -9.68 24.94 2.30
N ALA A 190 -8.42 24.71 1.92
CA ALA A 190 -7.25 25.01 2.72
C ALA A 190 -6.71 26.42 2.43
N GLN A 191 -5.98 26.98 3.40
CA GLN A 191 -5.49 28.35 3.33
C GLN A 191 -3.95 28.41 3.37
N GLY A 192 -3.40 29.14 2.41
CA GLY A 192 -1.97 29.47 2.35
C GLY A 192 -1.06 28.30 1.99
N PRO A 193 0.23 28.58 1.72
CA PRO A 193 1.22 27.53 1.54
C PRO A 193 1.48 26.82 2.87
N GLY A 194 1.78 25.53 2.81
CA GLY A 194 2.01 24.76 4.02
C GLY A 194 2.04 23.26 3.80
N TRP A 195 1.81 22.52 4.88
CA TRP A 195 1.69 21.06 4.85
C TRP A 195 0.58 20.58 5.78
N GLY A 196 0.01 19.42 5.43
CA GLY A 196 -0.84 18.61 6.30
C GLY A 196 -0.20 17.23 6.45
N LEU A 197 -0.25 16.68 7.66
CA LEU A 197 0.26 15.37 7.99
C LEU A 197 -0.89 14.51 8.53
N ILE A 198 -1.06 13.35 7.91
CA ILE A 198 -2.06 12.35 8.27
C ILE A 198 -1.39 11.01 8.56
N ASP A 199 -2.02 10.24 9.43
CA ASP A 199 -1.70 8.84 9.67
C ASP A 199 -2.85 7.98 9.14
N CYS A 200 -2.53 6.91 8.42
CA CYS A 200 -3.52 6.07 7.76
C CYS A 200 -3.18 4.59 7.88
N ARG A 201 -4.21 3.76 7.89
CA ARG A 201 -4.04 2.32 7.69
C ARG A 201 -3.86 2.03 6.19
N THR A 202 -2.84 1.25 5.86
CA THR A 202 -2.66 0.78 4.48
C THR A 202 -3.63 -0.38 4.21
N ALA A 203 -4.36 -0.30 3.12
CA ALA A 203 -5.29 -1.33 2.66
C ALA A 203 -4.79 -1.98 1.36
N PRO A 204 -5.43 -3.07 0.88
CA PRO A 204 -5.04 -3.71 -0.37
C PRO A 204 -4.98 -2.74 -1.57
N ASP A 205 -4.25 -3.11 -2.61
CA ASP A 205 -4.10 -2.30 -3.84
C ASP A 205 -3.45 -0.93 -3.62
N PHE A 206 -2.61 -0.80 -2.57
CA PHE A 206 -1.83 0.41 -2.25
C PHE A 206 -2.69 1.65 -1.92
N ARG A 207 -3.94 1.46 -1.51
CA ARG A 207 -4.80 2.53 -1.02
C ARG A 207 -4.63 2.72 0.49
N VAL A 208 -5.15 3.83 1.01
CA VAL A 208 -5.19 4.12 2.43
C VAL A 208 -6.63 4.25 2.91
N GLU A 209 -6.87 3.88 4.17
CA GLU A 209 -8.19 3.99 4.82
C GLU A 209 -8.02 4.37 6.29
N ASP A 210 -9.12 4.77 6.94
CA ASP A 210 -9.16 5.18 8.35
C ASP A 210 -8.13 6.27 8.72
N CYS A 211 -7.90 7.23 7.83
CA CYS A 211 -6.91 8.28 8.04
C CYS A 211 -7.31 9.25 9.18
N VAL A 212 -6.34 9.71 9.96
CA VAL A 212 -6.49 10.73 11.02
C VAL A 212 -5.48 11.86 10.84
N VAL A 213 -5.86 13.09 11.22
CA VAL A 213 -4.96 14.26 11.12
C VAL A 213 -4.01 14.28 12.31
N VAL A 214 -2.70 14.28 12.03
CA VAL A 214 -1.64 14.32 13.04
C VAL A 214 -1.13 15.74 13.24
N GLY A 215 -1.05 16.52 12.17
CA GLY A 215 -0.58 17.89 12.25
C GLY A 215 -0.78 18.66 10.96
N GLU A 216 -0.63 19.97 11.06
CA GLU A 216 -0.62 20.87 9.92
C GLU A 216 0.18 22.12 10.26
N SER A 217 0.68 22.78 9.22
CA SER A 217 1.27 24.10 9.31
C SER A 217 0.90 24.92 8.07
N PRO A 218 0.40 26.16 8.22
CA PRO A 218 0.09 26.83 9.48
C PRO A 218 -1.03 26.14 10.26
N ARG A 219 -1.03 26.28 11.59
CA ARG A 219 -2.13 25.75 12.42
C ARG A 219 -3.44 26.45 12.06
N GLY A 220 -4.50 25.68 11.88
CA GLY A 220 -5.82 26.18 11.50
C GLY A 220 -5.96 26.47 10.00
N SER A 221 -4.98 26.10 9.17
CA SER A 221 -5.03 26.29 7.72
C SER A 221 -6.02 25.35 7.02
N GLY A 222 -6.44 24.26 7.67
CA GLY A 222 -7.28 23.23 7.08
C GLY A 222 -6.53 22.28 6.14
N LEU A 223 -5.20 22.42 6.00
CA LEU A 223 -4.38 21.56 5.14
C LEU A 223 -4.42 20.10 5.59
N GLY A 224 -4.45 19.82 6.90
CA GLY A 224 -4.57 18.46 7.39
C GLY A 224 -5.89 17.81 6.97
N LYS A 225 -6.99 18.59 6.98
CA LYS A 225 -8.31 18.13 6.55
C LYS A 225 -8.42 17.95 5.04
N ALA A 226 -7.83 18.86 4.27
CA ALA A 226 -7.78 18.72 2.81
C ALA A 226 -7.00 17.46 2.39
N VAL A 227 -5.84 17.21 2.99
CA VAL A 227 -5.03 16.02 2.70
C VAL A 227 -5.74 14.74 3.16
N GLN A 228 -6.42 14.76 4.32
CA GLN A 228 -7.25 13.63 4.78
C GLN A 228 -8.38 13.28 3.80
N ALA A 229 -9.00 14.28 3.17
CA ALA A 229 -10.08 14.08 2.22
C ALA A 229 -9.59 13.56 0.85
N ALA A 230 -8.33 13.83 0.51
CA ALA A 230 -7.69 13.40 -0.73
C ALA A 230 -7.06 11.99 -0.65
N ALA A 231 -7.06 11.39 0.54
CA ALA A 231 -6.42 10.11 0.85
C ALA A 231 -7.30 8.90 0.49
#